data_AF-E9DUF0-F1
#
_entry.id   AF-E9DUF0-F1
#
_cell.length_a   1.000
_cell.length_b   1.000
_cell.length_c   1.000
_cell.angle_alpha   90.00
_cell.angle_beta   90.00
_cell.angle_gamma   90.00
#
_symmetry.space_group_name_H-M   'P 1'
#
loop_
_entity.id
_entity.type
_entity.pdbx_description
1 polymer ?
#
loop_
_entity_poly.entity_id
_entity_poly.type
_entity_poly.pdbx_seq_one_letter_code
_entity_poly.pdbx_strand_id
1 'polypeptide(L)'
;MSTNRVSKQRSKASSASSLRRDNLLSAIINNPSLSFMKACARCTRMGLPQCEASVSDSSRCVKCVVDKQGNCDIAGVTPQQLRSIADQHYKLERELEEAEERALAENQKVLRLRKQKNVAYARYARIGLP
;
A
#
# COMPACT_ATOMS: atom_id res chain seq x y z
N MET A 1 40.00 8.55 11.96
CA MET A 1 38.72 7.81 12.00
C MET A 1 38.01 8.00 10.67
N SER A 2 38.11 7.04 9.76
CA SER A 2 37.54 7.13 8.41
C SER A 2 36.06 6.76 8.42
N THR A 3 35.19 7.72 8.06
CA THR A 3 33.77 7.47 7.84
C THR A 3 33.57 6.88 6.45
N ASN A 4 33.41 5.56 6.36
CA ASN A 4 32.96 4.88 5.15
C ASN A 4 31.52 5.31 4.83
N ARG A 5 31.37 6.31 3.96
CA ARG A 5 30.08 6.74 3.44
C ARG A 5 29.72 5.82 2.28
N VAL A 6 28.95 4.77 2.58
CA VAL A 6 28.36 3.92 1.53
C VAL A 6 27.29 4.75 0.82
N SER A 7 27.63 5.26 -0.36
CA SER A 7 26.66 5.86 -1.26
C SER A 7 25.69 4.78 -1.73
N LYS A 8 24.46 4.77 -1.20
CA LYS A 8 23.38 3.93 -1.71
C LYS A 8 23.05 4.43 -3.12
N GLN A 9 23.71 3.86 -4.13
CA GLN A 9 23.34 4.09 -5.52
C GLN A 9 21.90 3.60 -5.67
N ARG A 10 20.96 4.54 -5.81
CA ARG A 10 19.62 4.25 -6.34
C ARG A 10 19.84 3.65 -7.72
N SER A 11 19.77 2.32 -7.83
CA SER A 11 19.79 1.64 -9.11
C SER A 11 18.62 2.20 -9.91
N LYS A 12 18.93 2.86 -11.02
CA LYS A 12 17.91 3.25 -12.00
C LYS A 12 17.18 1.96 -12.37
N ALA A 13 15.90 1.86 -12.01
CA ALA A 13 15.08 0.72 -12.39
C ALA A 13 15.22 0.56 -13.91
N SER A 14 15.85 -0.53 -14.34
CA SER A 14 16.14 -0.75 -15.75
C SER A 14 14.82 -0.90 -16.51
N SER A 15 14.75 -0.43 -17.75
CA SER A 15 13.58 -0.60 -18.62
C SER A 15 13.11 -2.06 -18.71
N ALA A 16 14.05 -3.01 -18.57
CA ALA A 16 13.77 -4.45 -18.48
C ALA A 16 12.93 -4.86 -17.26
N SER A 17 13.05 -4.16 -16.12
CA SER A 17 12.23 -4.38 -14.93
C SER A 17 10.77 -3.91 -15.13
N SER A 18 10.59 -2.80 -15.86
CA SER A 18 9.25 -2.34 -16.27
C SER A 18 8.64 -3.33 -17.26
N LEU A 19 9.40 -3.77 -18.27
CA LEU A 19 8.92 -4.70 -19.29
C LEU A 19 8.47 -6.05 -18.70
N ARG A 20 9.22 -6.59 -17.74
CA ARG A 20 8.80 -7.81 -17.01
C ARG A 20 7.53 -7.59 -16.22
N ARG A 21 7.36 -6.44 -15.59
CA ARG A 21 6.16 -6.09 -14.82
C ARG A 21 4.94 -5.96 -15.73
N ASP A 22 5.09 -5.27 -16.86
CA ASP A 22 4.04 -5.09 -17.86
C ASP A 22 3.63 -6.43 -18.49
N ASN A 23 4.60 -7.31 -18.77
CA ASN A 23 4.35 -8.67 -19.25
C ASN A 23 3.63 -9.54 -18.21
N LEU A 24 4.01 -9.45 -16.93
CA LEU A 24 3.35 -10.18 -15.86
C LEU A 24 1.90 -9.70 -15.69
N LEU A 25 1.69 -8.38 -15.69
CA LEU A 25 0.36 -7.79 -15.60
C LEU A 25 -0.51 -8.22 -16.79
N SER A 26 0.06 -8.23 -17.99
CA SER A 26 -0.63 -8.69 -19.21
C SER A 26 -1.00 -10.18 -19.13
N ALA A 27 -0.12 -11.02 -18.57
CA ALA A 27 -0.39 -12.44 -18.36
C ALA A 27 -1.50 -12.69 -17.33
N ILE A 28 -1.55 -11.88 -16.26
CA ILE A 28 -2.63 -11.90 -15.26
C ILE A 28 -3.94 -11.48 -15.93
N ILE A 29 -3.93 -10.36 -16.66
CA ILE A 29 -5.10 -9.83 -17.38
C ILE A 29 -5.72 -10.85 -18.34
N ASN A 30 -4.87 -11.59 -19.06
CA ASN A 30 -5.32 -12.56 -20.05
C ASN A 30 -5.73 -13.91 -19.44
N ASN A 31 -5.66 -14.07 -18.11
CA ASN A 31 -6.03 -15.31 -17.45
C ASN A 31 -7.56 -15.39 -17.25
N PRO A 32 -8.26 -16.33 -17.90
CA PRO A 32 -9.72 -16.45 -17.84
C PRO A 32 -10.26 -16.74 -16.43
N SER A 33 -9.43 -17.30 -15.55
CA SER A 33 -9.82 -17.60 -14.16
C SER A 33 -10.08 -16.35 -13.30
N LEU A 34 -9.68 -15.16 -13.77
CA LEU A 34 -9.95 -13.87 -13.11
C LEU A 34 -11.25 -13.20 -13.58
N SER A 35 -11.89 -13.71 -14.64
CA SER A 35 -13.10 -13.11 -15.23
C SER A 35 -14.39 -13.45 -14.46
N PHE A 36 -14.39 -14.46 -13.58
CA PHE A 36 -15.53 -14.76 -12.72
C PHE A 36 -15.05 -15.09 -11.31
N MET A 37 -15.26 -14.16 -10.38
CA MET A 37 -14.96 -14.39 -8.98
C MET A 37 -16.07 -15.21 -8.34
N LYS A 38 -15.71 -16.23 -7.55
CA LYS A 38 -16.67 -17.02 -6.76
C LYS A 38 -17.52 -16.13 -5.86
N ALA A 39 -16.89 -15.10 -5.27
CA ALA A 39 -17.53 -14.05 -4.50
C ALA A 39 -16.90 -12.69 -4.83
N CYS A 40 -17.73 -11.66 -4.96
CA CYS A 40 -17.26 -10.28 -5.09
C CYS A 40 -16.58 -9.82 -3.78
N ALA A 41 -15.66 -8.85 -3.84
CA ALA A 41 -14.86 -8.40 -2.69
C ALA A 41 -15.72 -7.97 -1.50
N ARG A 42 -16.92 -7.44 -1.74
CA ARG A 42 -17.86 -7.10 -0.66
C ARG A 42 -18.46 -8.34 0.00
N CYS A 43 -18.93 -9.30 -0.78
CA CYS A 43 -19.44 -10.57 -0.26
C CYS A 43 -18.36 -11.32 0.53
N THR A 44 -17.12 -11.33 0.04
CA THR A 44 -15.97 -11.91 0.76
C THR A 44 -15.74 -11.24 2.12
N ARG A 45 -15.77 -9.90 2.19
CA ARG A 45 -15.65 -9.15 3.46
C ARG A 45 -16.79 -9.42 4.44
N MET A 46 -17.96 -9.81 3.93
CA MET A 46 -19.11 -10.22 4.75
C MET A 46 -19.07 -11.69 5.16
N GLY A 47 -18.02 -12.44 4.78
CA GLY A 47 -17.91 -13.87 5.08
C GLY A 47 -18.77 -14.76 4.17
N LEU A 48 -19.26 -14.25 3.04
CA LEU A 48 -20.00 -15.04 2.05
C LEU A 48 -19.00 -15.71 1.08
N PRO A 49 -18.91 -17.06 1.06
CA PRO A 49 -17.90 -17.76 0.26
C PRO A 49 -18.21 -17.75 -1.24
N GLN A 50 -19.47 -17.49 -1.61
CA GLN A 50 -19.93 -17.39 -2.99
C GLN A 50 -20.98 -16.29 -3.12
N CYS A 51 -21.10 -15.69 -4.30
CA CYS A 51 -22.21 -14.80 -4.63
C CYS A 51 -22.76 -15.10 -6.03
N GLU A 52 -24.08 -15.01 -6.18
CA GLU A 52 -24.75 -15.21 -7.46
C GLU A 52 -24.86 -13.89 -8.23
N ALA A 53 -24.63 -13.95 -9.54
CA ALA A 53 -24.86 -12.82 -10.44
C ALA A 53 -26.37 -12.52 -10.51
N SER A 54 -26.72 -11.24 -10.52
CA SER A 54 -28.11 -10.83 -10.68
C SER A 54 -28.58 -11.09 -12.10
N VAL A 55 -29.76 -11.72 -12.24
CA VAL A 55 -30.38 -11.94 -13.56
C VAL A 55 -30.77 -10.62 -14.23
N SER A 56 -31.14 -9.62 -13.44
CA SER A 56 -31.53 -8.28 -13.93
C SER A 56 -30.33 -7.38 -14.23
N ASP A 57 -29.15 -7.70 -13.69
CA ASP A 57 -27.94 -6.90 -13.84
C ASP A 57 -26.70 -7.80 -13.68
N SER A 58 -26.26 -8.37 -14.79
CA SER A 58 -25.14 -9.32 -14.82
C SER A 58 -23.80 -8.71 -14.40
N SER A 59 -23.71 -7.38 -14.27
CA SER A 59 -22.52 -6.70 -13.75
C SER A 59 -22.41 -6.75 -12.22
N ARG A 60 -23.49 -7.11 -11.52
CA ARG A 60 -23.54 -7.10 -10.05
C ARG A 60 -24.09 -8.41 -9.49
N CYS A 61 -23.65 -8.75 -8.28
CA CYS A 61 -24.24 -9.87 -7.54
C CYS A 61 -25.58 -9.46 -6.94
N VAL A 62 -26.47 -10.43 -6.71
CA VAL A 62 -27.81 -10.21 -6.12
C VAL A 62 -27.72 -9.37 -4.84
N LYS A 63 -26.73 -9.67 -3.97
CA LYS A 63 -26.57 -8.95 -2.70
C LYS A 63 -26.15 -7.49 -2.89
N CYS A 64 -25.28 -7.20 -3.85
CA CYS A 64 -24.88 -5.83 -4.17
C CYS A 64 -26.03 -5.03 -4.80
N VAL A 65 -26.90 -5.66 -5.59
CA VAL A 65 -28.12 -5.02 -6.12
C VAL A 65 -29.07 -4.65 -4.98
N VAL A 66 -29.38 -5.61 -4.09
CA VAL A 66 -30.27 -5.41 -2.93
C VAL A 66 -29.77 -4.29 -2.03
N ASP A 67 -28.47 -4.28 -1.73
CA ASP A 67 -27.85 -3.30 -0.85
C ASP A 67 -27.49 -1.98 -1.56
N LYS A 68 -27.95 -1.78 -2.81
CA LYS A 68 -27.71 -0.61 -3.65
C LYS A 68 -26.22 -0.22 -3.76
N GLN A 69 -25.34 -1.21 -3.82
CA GLN A 69 -23.92 -0.98 -4.08
C GLN A 69 -23.64 -0.92 -5.57
N GLY A 70 -22.88 0.10 -5.98
CA GLY A 70 -22.47 0.30 -7.38
C GLY A 70 -21.27 -0.56 -7.79
N ASN A 71 -20.28 -0.72 -6.90
CA ASN A 71 -18.98 -1.31 -7.25
C ASN A 71 -18.94 -2.80 -6.89
N CYS A 72 -19.65 -3.62 -7.67
CA CYS A 72 -19.53 -5.07 -7.58
C CYS A 72 -18.53 -5.59 -8.62
N ASP A 73 -17.62 -6.45 -8.19
CA ASP A 73 -16.55 -7.06 -8.98
C ASP A 73 -16.81 -8.57 -9.24
N ILE A 74 -18.07 -9.00 -9.23
CA ILE A 74 -18.43 -10.40 -9.50
C ILE A 74 -18.01 -10.85 -10.91
N ALA A 75 -18.10 -9.94 -11.89
CA ALA A 75 -17.64 -10.14 -13.27
C ALA A 75 -16.12 -9.99 -13.43
N GLY A 76 -15.37 -10.02 -12.31
CA GLY A 76 -13.94 -9.80 -12.30
C GLY A 76 -13.55 -8.33 -12.40
N VAL A 77 -12.24 -8.09 -12.36
CA VAL A 77 -11.64 -6.76 -12.50
C VAL A 77 -11.18 -6.60 -13.94
N THR A 78 -11.59 -5.51 -14.60
CA THR A 78 -11.17 -5.26 -15.98
C THR A 78 -9.67 -4.97 -16.05
N PRO A 79 -9.03 -5.18 -17.21
CA PRO A 79 -7.61 -4.88 -17.40
C PRO A 79 -7.23 -3.42 -17.07
N GLN A 80 -8.13 -2.49 -17.40
CA GLN A 80 -7.94 -1.08 -17.13
C GLN A 80 -8.05 -0.76 -15.64
N GLN A 81 -9.02 -1.37 -14.94
CA GLN A 81 -9.13 -1.24 -13.50
C GLN A 81 -7.91 -1.86 -12.80
N LEU A 82 -7.41 -3.01 -13.25
CA LEU A 82 -6.24 -3.63 -12.66
C LEU A 82 -4.98 -2.76 -12.82
N ARG A 83 -4.78 -2.15 -13.99
CA ARG A 83 -3.73 -1.14 -14.20
C ARG A 83 -3.88 0.04 -13.24
N SER A 84 -5.08 0.61 -13.14
CA SER A 84 -5.34 1.72 -12.22
C SER A 84 -5.08 1.34 -10.76
N ILE A 85 -5.42 0.13 -10.34
CA ILE A 85 -5.16 -0.37 -8.99
C ILE A 85 -3.65 -0.52 -8.76
N ALA A 86 -2.92 -1.07 -9.73
CA ALA A 86 -1.47 -1.19 -9.65
C ALA A 86 -0.79 0.18 -9.53
N ASP A 87 -1.19 1.16 -10.35
CA ASP A 87 -0.65 2.52 -10.29
C ASP A 87 -0.92 3.20 -8.94
N GLN A 88 -2.15 3.04 -8.42
CA GLN A 88 -2.51 3.52 -7.09
C GLN A 88 -1.68 2.85 -5.99
N HIS A 89 -1.48 1.54 -6.09
CA HIS A 89 -0.67 0.79 -5.14
C HIS A 89 0.76 1.31 -5.10
N TYR A 90 1.41 1.47 -6.26
CA TYR A 90 2.77 2.01 -6.34
C TYR A 90 2.88 3.44 -5.81
N LYS A 91 1.86 4.27 -6.08
CA LYS A 91 1.81 5.62 -5.53
C LYS A 91 1.76 5.59 -3.99
N LEU A 92 0.88 4.76 -3.43
CA LEU A 92 0.73 4.61 -1.98
C LEU A 92 1.99 4.04 -1.31
N GLU A 93 2.64 3.05 -1.92
CA GLU A 93 3.91 2.51 -1.43
C GLU A 93 5.00 3.59 -1.33
N ARG A 94 5.11 4.43 -2.36
CA ARG A 94 6.08 5.53 -2.35
C ARG A 94 5.74 6.58 -1.29
N GLU A 95 4.47 6.97 -1.19
CA GLU A 95 4.02 7.93 -0.17
C GLU A 95 4.24 7.39 1.25
N LEU A 96 4.06 6.09 1.46
CA LEU A 96 4.34 5.42 2.72
C LEU A 96 5.84 5.46 3.06
N GLU A 97 6.71 5.06 2.12
CA GLU A 97 8.17 5.11 2.30
C GLU A 97 8.64 6.53 2.67
N GLU A 98 8.16 7.55 1.96
CA GLU A 98 8.47 8.97 2.24
C GLU A 98 7.95 9.43 3.62
N ALA A 99 6.79 8.93 4.05
CA ALA A 99 6.25 9.23 5.38
C ALA A 99 7.07 8.55 6.49
N GLU A 100 7.49 7.30 6.29
CA GLU A 100 8.32 6.54 7.22
C GLU A 100 9.71 7.17 7.39
N GLU A 101 10.34 7.61 6.31
CA GLU A 101 11.63 8.32 6.36
C GLU A 101 11.53 9.63 7.15
N ARG A 102 10.46 10.40 6.94
CA ARG A 102 10.20 11.64 7.72
C ARG A 102 9.97 11.34 9.19
N ALA A 103 9.17 10.32 9.50
CA ALA A 103 8.90 9.91 10.88
C ALA A 103 10.19 9.48 11.59
N LEU A 104 11.08 8.76 10.89
CA LEU A 104 12.38 8.36 11.43
C LEU A 104 13.26 9.58 11.75
N ALA A 105 13.33 10.55 10.84
CA ALA A 105 14.13 11.76 11.03
C ALA A 105 13.64 12.61 12.23
N GLU A 106 12.33 12.79 12.36
CA GLU A 106 11.76 13.50 13.51
C GLU A 106 11.96 12.73 14.83
N ASN A 107 11.82 11.40 14.82
CA ASN A 107 12.13 10.58 16.00
C ASN A 107 13.59 10.72 16.44
N GLN A 108 14.54 10.76 15.51
CA GLN A 108 15.94 11.01 15.84
C GLN A 108 16.15 12.39 16.48
N LYS A 109 15.44 13.42 16.02
CA LYS A 109 15.46 14.76 16.62
C LYS A 109 14.92 14.73 18.05
N VAL A 110 13.80 14.05 18.28
CA VAL A 110 13.22 13.87 19.63
C VAL A 110 14.20 13.17 20.56
N LEU A 111 14.88 12.11 20.11
CA LEU A 111 15.87 11.40 20.91
C LEU A 111 17.06 12.29 21.30
N ARG A 112 17.55 13.12 20.37
CA ARG A 112 18.61 14.10 20.67
C ARG A 112 18.15 15.11 21.72
N LEU A 113 16.95 15.66 21.59
CA LEU A 113 16.38 16.61 22.54
C LEU A 113 16.20 15.98 23.92
N ARG A 114 15.72 14.72 24.00
CA ARG A 114 15.64 13.97 25.25
C ARG A 114 17.01 13.83 25.92
N LYS A 115 18.04 13.51 25.15
CA LYS A 115 19.42 13.42 25.68
C LYS A 115 19.91 14.77 26.21
N GLN A 116 19.72 15.85 25.45
CA GLN A 116 20.11 17.21 25.88
C GLN A 116 19.38 17.63 27.15
N LYS A 117 18.06 17.39 27.22
CA LYS A 117 17.22 17.64 28.38
C LYS A 117 17.76 16.92 29.63
N ASN A 118 18.08 15.63 29.50
CA ASN A 118 18.61 14.84 30.62
C ASN A 118 19.99 15.35 31.08
N VAL A 119 20.86 15.75 30.15
CA VAL A 119 22.15 16.38 30.48
C VAL A 119 21.94 17.70 31.21
N ALA A 120 20.98 18.52 30.79
CA ALA A 120 20.66 19.79 31.45
C ALA A 120 20.17 19.57 32.88
N TYR A 121 19.21 18.66 33.10
CA TYR A 121 18.76 18.29 34.43
C TYR A 121 19.88 17.76 35.32
N ALA A 122 20.76 16.92 34.79
CA ALA A 122 21.92 16.44 35.53
C ALA A 122 22.89 17.56 35.92
N ARG A 123 22.99 18.65 35.12
CA ARG A 123 23.77 19.83 35.49
C ARG A 123 23.10 20.62 36.60
N TYR A 124 21.78 20.88 36.50
CA TYR A 124 21.04 21.60 37.55
C TYR A 124 21.14 20.89 38.90
N ALA A 125 20.95 19.57 38.92
CA ALA A 125 21.10 18.75 40.13
C ALA A 125 22.50 18.86 40.76
N ARG A 126 23.56 19.04 39.97
CA ARG A 126 24.94 19.19 40.49
C ARG A 126 25.20 20.56 41.11
N ILE A 127 24.51 21.61 40.67
CA ILE A 127 24.72 22.99 41.14
C ILE A 127 23.66 23.42 42.16
N GLY A 128 22.81 22.50 42.62
CA GLY A 128 21.82 22.75 43.67
C GLY A 128 20.63 23.62 43.24
N LEU A 129 20.39 23.76 41.94
CA LEU A 129 19.18 24.39 41.40
C LEU A 129 18.09 23.31 41.23
N PRO A 130 16.83 23.60 41.63
CA PRO A 130 15.73 22.64 41.55
C PRO A 130 15.43 22.19 40.11
#